data_AF-A0A3A1XII7-F1
#
_entry.id   AF-A0A3A1XII7-F1
#
_cell.length_a   1.000
_cell.length_b   1.000
_cell.length_c   1.000
_cell.angle_alpha   90.00
_cell.angle_beta   90.00
_cell.angle_gamma   90.00
#
_symmetry.space_group_name_H-M   'P 1'
#
loop_
_entity.id
_entity.type
_entity.pdbx_description
1 polymer ?
#
loop_
_entity_poly.entity_id
_entity_poly.type
_entity_poly.pdbx_seq_one_letter_code
_entity_poly.pdbx_strand_id
1 'polypeptide(L)'
;NLTDEDMSFIKNFVLSSGSLKEMSQMYQVSYPTMRIRLNRLIEKLRISDNEPEDPFVLLVKSLAIDDKYDVDTARTLINEYRKRKDES
;
A
#
# COMPACT_ATOMS: atom_id res chain seq x y z
N ASN A 1 -1.90 -4.97 -6.10
CA ASN A 1 -3.30 -4.51 -6.26
C ASN A 1 -4.21 -5.18 -5.26
N LEU A 2 -4.96 -4.39 -4.49
CA LEU A 2 -5.98 -4.85 -3.53
C LEU A 2 -7.29 -5.17 -4.27
N THR A 3 -8.01 -6.18 -3.83
CA THR A 3 -9.35 -6.51 -4.36
C THR A 3 -10.46 -5.77 -3.60
N ASP A 4 -11.68 -5.75 -4.14
CA ASP A 4 -12.86 -5.19 -3.43
C ASP A 4 -13.15 -5.89 -2.10
N GLU A 5 -12.83 -7.18 -2.02
CA GLU A 5 -12.89 -7.94 -0.77
C GLU A 5 -11.83 -7.48 0.25
N ASP A 6 -10.61 -7.19 -0.20
CA ASP A 6 -9.55 -6.66 0.65
C ASP A 6 -9.97 -5.27 1.20
N MET A 7 -10.59 -4.42 0.37
CA MET A 7 -11.12 -3.11 0.78
C MET A 7 -12.27 -3.23 1.79
N SER A 8 -13.20 -4.16 1.54
CA SER A 8 -14.31 -4.44 2.46
C SER A 8 -13.81 -4.98 3.80
N PHE A 9 -12.77 -5.81 3.77
CA PHE A 9 -12.10 -6.31 4.97
C PHE A 9 -11.48 -5.17 5.78
N ILE A 10 -10.73 -4.26 5.14
CA ILE A 10 -10.13 -3.10 5.81
C ILE A 10 -11.21 -2.25 6.48
N LYS A 11 -12.29 -1.95 5.76
CA LYS A 11 -13.41 -1.16 6.29
C LYS A 11 -13.99 -1.80 7.55
N ASN A 12 -14.32 -3.09 7.49
CA ASN A 12 -14.90 -3.81 8.63
C ASN A 12 -13.92 -3.95 9.79
N PHE A 13 -12.62 -4.15 9.50
CA PHE A 13 -11.57 -4.19 10.51
C PHE A 13 -11.49 -2.87 11.28
N VAL A 14 -11.51 -1.74 10.60
CA VAL A 14 -11.52 -0.41 11.22
C VAL A 14 -12.79 -0.17 12.04
N LEU A 15 -13.96 -0.56 11.52
CA LEU A 15 -15.23 -0.46 12.25
C LEU A 15 -15.25 -1.32 13.52
N SER A 16 -14.54 -2.45 13.53
CA SER A 16 -14.32 -3.29 14.73
C SER A 16 -13.16 -2.82 15.63
N SER A 17 -12.66 -1.59 15.45
CA SER A 17 -11.50 -1.07 16.19
C SER A 17 -10.24 -1.97 16.11
N GLY A 18 -10.09 -2.69 14.99
CA GLY A 18 -9.00 -3.63 14.77
C GLY A 18 -9.12 -4.96 15.51
N SER A 19 -10.29 -5.29 16.08
CA SER A 19 -10.51 -6.51 16.85
C SER A 19 -10.58 -7.75 15.96
N LEU A 20 -9.50 -8.53 15.91
CA LEU A 20 -9.47 -9.83 15.23
C LEU A 20 -10.54 -10.81 15.77
N LYS A 21 -10.92 -10.67 17.05
CA LYS A 21 -11.95 -11.51 17.68
C LYS A 21 -13.33 -11.17 17.13
N GLU A 22 -13.69 -9.90 17.08
CA GLU A 22 -14.97 -9.45 16.52
C GLU A 22 -15.05 -9.76 15.01
N MET A 23 -13.95 -9.56 14.29
CA MET A 23 -13.86 -9.96 12.89
C MET A 23 -14.06 -11.46 12.70
N SER A 24 -13.46 -12.31 13.55
CA SER A 24 -13.65 -13.76 13.46
C SER A 24 -15.11 -14.17 13.66
N GLN A 25 -15.83 -13.48 14.55
CA GLN A 25 -17.26 -13.69 14.77
C GLN A 25 -18.10 -13.19 13.58
N MET A 26 -17.82 -11.99 13.07
CA MET A 26 -18.52 -11.38 11.94
C MET A 26 -18.42 -12.24 10.67
N TYR A 27 -17.23 -12.77 10.38
CA TYR A 27 -16.98 -13.60 9.20
C TYR A 27 -17.21 -15.09 9.45
N GLN A 28 -17.65 -15.48 10.66
CA GLN A 28 -17.93 -16.86 11.06
C GLN A 28 -16.75 -17.82 10.82
N VAL A 29 -15.54 -17.37 11.13
CA VAL A 29 -14.31 -18.15 11.00
C VAL A 29 -13.57 -18.22 12.33
N SER A 30 -12.65 -19.17 12.44
CA SER A 30 -11.79 -19.26 13.63
C SER A 30 -10.87 -18.03 13.74
N TYR A 31 -10.51 -17.67 14.97
CA TYR A 31 -9.53 -16.61 15.22
C TYR A 31 -8.18 -16.86 14.49
N PRO A 32 -7.61 -18.09 14.48
CA PRO A 32 -6.44 -18.39 13.65
C PRO A 32 -6.65 -18.11 12.16
N THR A 33 -7.79 -18.48 11.59
CA THR A 33 -8.13 -18.21 10.19
C THR A 33 -8.20 -16.71 9.91
N MET A 34 -8.83 -15.95 10.81
CA MET A 34 -8.94 -14.50 10.69
C MET A 34 -7.58 -13.81 10.75
N ARG A 35 -6.70 -14.28 11.65
CA ARG A 35 -5.31 -13.81 11.74
C ARG A 35 -4.53 -14.06 10.45
N ILE A 36 -4.67 -15.24 9.84
CA ILE A 36 -4.03 -15.54 8.55
C ILE A 36 -4.53 -14.58 7.46
N ARG A 37 -5.84 -14.30 7.43
CA ARG A 37 -6.43 -13.35 6.48
C ARG A 37 -5.87 -11.93 6.64
N LEU A 38 -5.78 -11.43 7.88
CA LEU A 38 -5.15 -10.14 8.16
C LEU A 38 -3.69 -10.12 7.73
N ASN A 39 -2.91 -11.14 8.08
CA ASN A 39 -1.50 -11.21 7.71
C ASN A 39 -1.29 -11.19 6.20
N ARG A 40 -2.11 -11.92 5.43
CA ARG A 40 -2.05 -11.90 3.95
C ARG A 40 -2.35 -10.51 3.40
N LEU A 41 -3.30 -9.80 3.99
CA LEU A 41 -3.62 -8.42 3.59
C LEU A 41 -2.46 -7.47 3.90
N ILE A 42 -1.85 -7.58 5.07
CA ILE A 42 -0.66 -6.80 5.44
C ILE A 42 0.49 -7.07 4.46
N GLU A 43 0.73 -8.32 4.10
CA GLU A 43 1.77 -8.67 3.12
C GLU A 43 1.47 -8.10 1.73
N LYS A 44 0.21 -8.13 1.28
CA LYS A 44 -0.19 -7.48 0.02
C LYS A 44 0.03 -5.95 0.06
N LEU A 45 -0.30 -5.30 1.17
CA LEU A 45 -0.07 -3.87 1.37
C LEU A 45 1.43 -3.56 1.36
N ARG A 46 2.21 -4.35 2.11
CA ARG A 46 3.67 -4.25 2.11
C ARG A 46 4.25 -4.45 0.73
N ILE A 47 3.83 -5.44 -0.05
CA ILE A 47 4.34 -5.63 -1.41
C ILE A 47 3.96 -4.46 -2.31
N SER A 48 2.76 -3.88 -2.13
CA SER A 48 2.36 -2.64 -2.81
C SER A 48 3.23 -1.44 -2.42
N ASP A 49 3.76 -1.43 -1.19
CA ASP A 49 4.64 -0.38 -0.65
C ASP A 49 6.14 -0.72 -0.77
N ASN A 50 6.50 -1.97 -1.14
CA ASN A 50 7.86 -2.52 -1.29
C ASN A 50 8.14 -2.86 -2.76
N GLU A 51 7.83 -1.95 -3.67
CA GLU A 51 8.93 -1.57 -4.56
C GLU A 51 9.88 -0.76 -3.68
N PRO A 52 11.14 -1.19 -3.46
CA PRO A 52 12.10 -0.31 -2.82
C PRO A 52 12.03 1.00 -3.59
N GLU A 53 11.60 2.07 -2.91
CA GLU A 53 11.36 3.33 -3.59
C GLU A 53 12.65 3.67 -4.32
N ASP A 54 12.55 3.69 -5.64
CA ASP A 54 13.72 3.73 -6.48
C ASP A 54 14.61 4.89 -6.02
N PRO A 55 15.93 4.70 -5.79
CA PRO A 55 16.79 5.76 -5.29
C PRO A 55 16.64 7.07 -6.08
N PHE A 56 16.31 6.97 -7.37
CA PHE A 56 15.97 8.11 -8.21
C PHE A 56 14.64 8.80 -7.81
N VAL A 57 13.58 8.02 -7.56
CA VAL A 57 12.28 8.55 -7.11
C VAL A 57 12.41 9.22 -5.74
N LEU A 58 13.18 8.63 -4.81
CA LEU A 58 13.48 9.24 -3.51
C LEU A 58 14.19 10.59 -3.66
N LEU A 59 15.22 10.66 -4.50
CA LEU A 59 15.96 11.89 -4.78
C LEU A 59 15.05 12.98 -5.38
N VAL A 60 14.20 12.62 -6.36
CA VAL A 60 13.31 13.59 -6.99
C VAL A 60 12.27 14.12 -5.99
N LYS A 61 11.74 13.26 -5.11
CA LYS A 61 10.83 13.69 -4.03
C LYS A 61 11.53 14.61 -3.02
N SER A 62 12.76 14.31 -2.61
CA SER A 62 13.49 15.18 -1.68
C SER A 62 13.76 16.56 -2.29
N LEU A 63 14.10 16.63 -3.57
CA LEU A 63 14.31 17.90 -4.28
C LEU A 63 13.03 18.74 -4.39
N ALA A 64 11.86 18.10 -4.51
CA ALA A 64 10.58 18.80 -4.47
C ALA A 64 10.24 19.32 -3.06
N ILE A 65 10.58 18.56 -2.02
CA ILE A 65 10.42 18.98 -0.62
C ILE A 65 11.34 20.17 -0.28
N ASP A 66 12.55 20.18 -0.84
CA ASP A 66 13.54 21.24 -0.67
C ASP A 66 13.27 22.48 -1.55
N ASP A 67 12.07 22.59 -2.17
CA ASP A 67 11.65 23.63 -3.11
C ASP A 67 12.65 23.88 -4.27
N LYS A 68 13.47 22.88 -4.62
CA LYS A 68 14.40 22.97 -5.76
C LYS A 68 13.67 22.81 -7.09
N TYR A 69 12.57 22.07 -7.08
CA TYR A 69 11.64 21.90 -8.20
C TYR A 69 10.21 22.01 -7.68
N ASP A 70 9.30 22.44 -8.53
CA ASP A 70 7.88 22.33 -8.25
C ASP A 70 7.41 20.86 -8.30
N VAL A 71 6.30 20.59 -7.62
CA VAL A 71 5.74 19.25 -7.48
C VAL A 71 5.33 18.65 -8.82
N ASP A 72 4.91 19.47 -9.78
CA ASP A 72 4.48 19.02 -11.11
C ASP A 72 5.67 18.57 -11.97
N THR A 73 6.79 19.29 -11.88
CA THR A 73 8.07 18.89 -12.48
C THR A 73 8.58 17.58 -11.89
N ALA A 74 8.58 17.45 -10.57
CA ALA A 74 8.99 16.22 -9.89
C ALA A 74 8.14 15.01 -10.29
N ARG A 75 6.81 15.20 -10.40
CA ARG A 75 5.87 14.17 -10.86
C ARG A 75 6.14 13.75 -12.30
N THR A 76 6.42 14.71 -13.19
CA THR A 76 6.75 14.43 -14.60
C THR A 76 8.01 13.57 -14.72
N LEU A 77 9.06 13.91 -13.98
CA LEU A 77 10.32 13.15 -13.96
C LEU A 77 10.15 11.71 -13.45
N ILE A 78 9.39 11.52 -12.37
CA ILE A 78 9.10 10.20 -11.81
C ILE A 78 8.31 9.34 -12.80
N ASN A 79 7.34 9.93 -13.50
CA ASN A 79 6.51 9.21 -14.47
C ASN A 79 7.31 8.73 -15.69
N GLU A 80 8.11 9.62 -16.29
CA GLU A 80 8.98 9.27 -17.43
C GLU A 80 10.01 8.20 -17.04
N TYR A 81 10.57 8.29 -15.83
CA TYR A 81 11.50 7.29 -15.31
C TYR A 81 10.86 5.90 -15.20
N ARG A 82 9.67 5.81 -14.59
CA ARG A 82 8.94 4.54 -14.45
C ARG A 82 8.59 3.93 -15.81
N LYS A 83 8.13 4.76 -16.75
CA LYS A 83 7.82 4.33 -18.12
C LYS A 83 9.00 3.64 -18.81
N ARG A 84 10.21 4.20 -18.68
CA ARG A 84 11.42 3.61 -19.28
C ARG A 84 11.87 2.32 -18.57
N LYS A 85 11.65 2.23 -17.25
CA LYS A 85 11.97 1.05 -16.45
C LYS A 85 11.09 -0.14 -16.82
N ASP A 86 9.81 0.11 -17.12
CA ASP A 86 8.86 -0.93 -17.55
C ASP A 86 9.10 -1.41 -19.01
N GLU A 87 9.83 -0.61 -19.81
CA GLU A 87 10.21 -0.95 -21.20
C GLU A 87 11.50 -1.78 -21.30
N SER A 88 12.24 -2.01 -20.19
CA SER A 88 13.50 -2.77 -20.13
C SER A 88 13.34 -4.14 -19.47
#